data_AF-A0A7Y4KLL7-F1
#
_entry.id   AF-A0A7Y4KLL7-F1
#
_cell.length_a   1.000
_cell.length_b   1.000
_cell.length_c   1.000
_cell.angle_alpha   90.00
_cell.angle_beta   90.00
_cell.angle_gamma   90.00
#
_symmetry.space_group_name_H-M   'P 1'
#
loop_
_entity.id
_entity.type
_entity.pdbx_description
1 polymer ?
#
loop_
_entity_poly.entity_id
_entity_poly.type
_entity_poly.pdbx_seq_one_letter_code
_entity_poly.pdbx_strand_id
1 'polypeptide(L)'
;MNILINKKTNALLLRYEHDRAVSDPAARAAIEQAGMEAHQYVESVAVHELDAERNVRKQRPQDWAGAFAENDRFAEALMRQEAELGVNHLAVHLFPLAPLMLGMHLASRLDRRPLCVYQQNPNGDWWLGYQRDQAPSEEPYFEVEGLPTGPQGGRGHVALIIEVTRSIRGKAVAQFKERHPSALLATVVLRPVRGVAPTAFEGPAQAARAAMQFRQVLDTLHEHLEGCESVLLAMDGPGSLAAALGTAINPETQHPLRLHHFDQGTSTYVPVHLLRPRRKEERPAALLTPERMNEATRVLGKVRDVHQRLVTWLREPEQAELVDRIHGADFLQSHIGGAPELSSGPLYRHVNGSWNFHADLLLGLGALRQSLASDEDWNECVRLLLVHEAFHVGQGGLTSYNYSGSGRTGFVLEVADFDADAMAIEVALAWRRARRGGDVREQGETQTVEQIVWNVVESLRVFEPVRPVLELSERRLRRYLIWFFHACRLSALARRAKDAPGLGLVTMEIVGLSTFPDPDEEYAQQRIRLDHFEKATPVVVAVYFQRRLVREENHRAWVERLFKVIRDWESMPLEEARDAVRLIFEELFSRHRALVASGS
;
A
#
# COMPACT_ATOMS: atom_id res chain seq x y z
N MET A 1 10.36 -1.32 14.56
CA MET A 1 10.86 -2.51 15.26
C MET A 1 12.22 -2.16 15.83
N ASN A 2 12.49 -2.41 17.11
CA ASN A 2 13.78 -2.10 17.73
C ASN A 2 14.55 -3.42 17.91
N ILE A 3 15.70 -3.58 17.26
CA ILE A 3 16.52 -4.79 17.36
C ILE A 3 17.65 -4.46 18.32
N LEU A 4 17.63 -5.06 19.51
CA LEU A 4 18.67 -4.85 20.51
C LEU A 4 19.89 -5.71 20.12
N ILE A 5 20.85 -5.11 19.40
CA ILE A 5 22.13 -5.73 19.07
C ILE A 5 23.23 -4.85 19.66
N ASN A 6 24.31 -5.44 20.18
CA ASN A 6 25.46 -4.70 20.68
C ASN A 6 26.75 -5.12 19.94
N LYS A 7 27.83 -4.36 20.11
CA LYS A 7 29.11 -4.60 19.41
C LYS A 7 29.78 -5.96 19.70
N LYS A 8 29.36 -6.67 20.76
CA LYS A 8 29.86 -8.03 21.08
C LYS A 8 29.03 -9.13 20.41
N THR A 9 27.86 -8.78 19.87
CA THR A 9 26.98 -9.71 19.17
C THR A 9 27.51 -9.93 17.75
N ASN A 10 27.99 -11.14 17.45
CA ASN A 10 28.54 -11.48 16.13
C ASN A 10 27.55 -12.28 15.24
N ALA A 11 26.40 -12.67 15.80
CA ALA A 11 25.32 -13.35 15.09
C ALA A 11 23.96 -13.02 15.72
N LEU A 12 22.86 -13.33 15.03
CA LEU A 12 21.48 -13.14 15.47
C LEU A 12 20.72 -14.45 15.37
N LEU A 13 20.05 -14.86 16.44
CA LEU A 13 19.09 -15.96 16.41
C LEU A 13 17.72 -15.38 16.04
N LEU A 14 17.20 -15.81 14.89
CA LEU A 14 15.97 -15.30 14.31
C LEU A 14 14.87 -16.36 14.33
N ARG A 15 13.86 -16.15 15.17
CA ARG A 15 12.68 -17.02 15.30
C ARG A 15 11.56 -16.49 14.40
N TYR A 16 10.97 -17.35 13.58
CA TYR A 16 9.80 -17.00 12.77
C TYR A 16 8.63 -17.89 13.20
N GLU A 17 7.77 -17.39 14.07
CA GLU A 17 6.86 -18.21 14.88
C GLU A 17 5.38 -18.10 14.47
N HIS A 18 5.06 -18.19 13.19
CA HIS A 18 3.66 -18.14 12.74
C HIS A 18 2.86 -19.40 13.08
N ASP A 19 3.47 -20.57 12.85
CA ASP A 19 2.79 -21.85 12.95
C ASP A 19 2.89 -22.41 14.39
N ARG A 20 4.02 -22.15 15.06
CA ARG A 20 4.31 -22.57 16.44
C ARG A 20 5.53 -21.80 16.98
N ALA A 21 5.68 -21.79 18.29
CA ALA A 21 6.82 -21.18 18.96
C ALA A 21 8.12 -21.99 18.73
N VAL A 22 9.24 -21.28 18.63
CA VAL A 22 10.59 -21.85 18.62
C VAL A 22 11.13 -21.77 20.04
N SER A 23 11.43 -22.92 20.64
CA SER A 23 12.08 -22.98 21.96
C SER A 23 13.50 -22.44 21.85
N ASP A 24 13.81 -21.37 22.59
CA ASP A 24 15.13 -20.73 22.58
C ASP A 24 16.26 -21.69 22.99
N PRO A 25 16.13 -22.54 24.04
CA PRO A 25 17.11 -23.58 24.34
C PRO A 25 17.31 -24.58 23.20
N ALA A 26 16.23 -24.99 22.52
CA ALA A 26 16.33 -25.95 21.41
C ALA A 26 17.02 -25.33 20.19
N ALA A 27 16.73 -24.06 19.90
CA ALA A 27 17.39 -23.32 18.83
C ALA A 27 18.90 -23.16 19.10
N ARG A 28 19.29 -22.83 20.33
CA ARG A 28 20.71 -22.74 20.71
C ARG A 28 21.43 -24.10 20.64
N ALA A 29 20.80 -25.17 21.11
CA ALA A 29 21.34 -26.52 20.98
C ALA A 29 21.54 -26.92 19.50
N ALA A 30 20.63 -26.52 18.61
CA ALA A 30 20.78 -26.77 17.17
C ALA A 30 21.96 -26.01 16.55
N ILE A 31 22.23 -24.78 17.03
CA ILE A 31 23.41 -24.00 16.62
C ILE A 31 24.71 -24.68 17.08
N GLU A 32 24.74 -25.18 18.31
CA GLU A 32 25.88 -25.96 18.85
C GLU A 32 26.10 -27.26 18.06
N GLN A 33 25.05 -28.03 17.80
CA GLN A 33 25.12 -29.26 16.99
C GLN A 33 25.61 -29.01 15.56
N ALA A 34 25.40 -27.80 15.03
CA ALA A 34 25.91 -27.38 13.73
C ALA A 34 27.39 -26.94 13.76
N GLY A 35 28.07 -27.02 14.91
CA GLY A 35 29.48 -26.62 15.08
C GLY A 35 29.69 -25.11 15.12
N MET A 36 28.69 -24.36 15.61
CA MET A 36 28.71 -22.90 15.67
C MET A 36 28.61 -22.41 17.13
N GLU A 37 29.34 -23.03 18.05
CA GLU A 37 29.26 -22.81 19.51
C GLU A 37 29.58 -21.36 19.90
N ALA A 38 30.39 -20.66 19.10
CA ALA A 38 30.68 -19.24 19.28
C ALA A 38 29.43 -18.34 19.13
N HIS A 39 28.37 -18.83 18.50
CA HIS A 39 27.12 -18.11 18.26
C HIS A 39 26.01 -18.50 19.26
N GLN A 40 26.31 -19.30 20.30
CA GLN A 40 25.28 -19.76 21.24
C GLN A 40 24.75 -18.66 22.18
N TYR A 41 25.50 -17.56 22.38
CA TYR A 41 25.14 -16.45 23.29
C TYR A 41 24.68 -15.20 22.53
N VAL A 42 23.99 -15.39 21.41
CA VAL A 42 23.49 -14.31 20.57
C VAL A 42 22.11 -13.81 21.03
N GLU A 43 21.81 -12.58 20.64
CA GLU A 43 20.49 -11.98 20.80
C GLU A 43 19.45 -12.79 20.02
N SER A 44 18.28 -12.98 20.63
CA SER A 44 17.18 -13.78 20.09
C SER A 44 16.02 -12.86 19.79
N VAL A 45 15.62 -12.81 18.52
CA VAL A 45 14.57 -11.92 18.04
C VAL A 45 13.53 -12.74 17.30
N ALA A 46 12.27 -12.49 17.58
CA ALA A 46 11.18 -13.00 16.76
C ALA A 46 10.82 -11.95 15.71
N VAL A 47 10.83 -12.30 14.41
CA VAL A 47 10.26 -11.43 13.37
C VAL A 47 8.75 -11.34 13.56
N HIS A 48 8.16 -12.49 13.88
CA HIS A 48 6.75 -12.70 14.17
C HIS A 48 6.69 -13.57 15.42
N GLU A 49 6.21 -13.00 16.52
CA GLU A 49 5.89 -13.78 17.72
C GLU A 49 4.64 -14.61 17.48
N LEU A 50 4.55 -15.75 18.17
CA LEU A 50 3.38 -16.61 18.09
C LEU A 50 2.14 -15.88 18.64
N ASP A 51 1.32 -15.39 17.72
CA ASP A 51 0.05 -14.75 18.01
C ASP A 51 -1.05 -15.41 17.16
N ALA A 52 -2.05 -15.99 17.84
CA ALA A 52 -3.14 -16.71 17.20
C ALA A 52 -4.02 -15.80 16.34
N GLU A 53 -4.13 -14.51 16.68
CA GLU A 53 -4.89 -13.50 15.93
C GLU A 53 -4.13 -13.05 14.67
N ARG A 54 -2.79 -13.11 14.72
CA ARG A 54 -1.89 -12.77 13.60
C ARG A 54 -1.49 -13.95 12.73
N ASN A 55 -2.07 -15.13 12.95
CA ASN A 55 -1.75 -16.30 12.14
C ASN A 55 -2.31 -16.15 10.71
N VAL A 56 -1.43 -15.83 9.77
CA VAL A 56 -1.76 -15.58 8.36
C VAL A 56 -2.49 -16.74 7.67
N ARG A 57 -2.36 -17.99 8.14
CA ARG A 57 -3.09 -19.14 7.57
C ARG A 57 -4.58 -19.13 7.91
N LYS A 58 -4.95 -18.47 9.01
CA LYS A 58 -6.35 -18.26 9.41
C LYS A 58 -6.93 -16.98 8.82
N GLN A 59 -6.06 -16.11 8.30
CA GLN A 59 -6.43 -14.85 7.68
C GLN A 59 -6.71 -15.03 6.20
N ARG A 60 -7.36 -14.04 5.58
CA ARG A 60 -7.63 -14.09 4.13
C ARG A 60 -6.33 -13.80 3.38
N PRO A 61 -6.17 -14.24 2.13
CA PRO A 61 -4.93 -14.05 1.36
C PRO A 61 -4.47 -12.58 1.29
N GLN A 62 -5.42 -11.64 1.24
CA GLN A 62 -5.16 -10.19 1.22
C GLN A 62 -4.60 -9.61 2.53
N ASP A 63 -4.73 -10.32 3.64
CA ASP A 63 -4.26 -9.88 4.95
C ASP A 63 -2.78 -10.30 5.15
N TRP A 64 -2.19 -11.07 4.22
CA TRP A 64 -0.79 -11.50 4.24
C TRP A 64 0.20 -10.35 4.03
N ALA A 65 -0.25 -9.25 3.42
CA ALA A 65 0.51 -8.01 3.18
C ALA A 65 1.28 -7.55 4.42
N GLY A 66 0.61 -7.55 5.57
CA GLY A 66 1.20 -7.15 6.84
C GLY A 66 2.42 -7.99 7.19
N ALA A 67 2.36 -9.31 6.97
CA ALA A 67 3.46 -10.22 7.29
C ALA A 67 4.66 -10.07 6.34
N PHE A 68 4.42 -9.81 5.06
CA PHE A 68 5.49 -9.47 4.11
C PHE A 68 6.14 -8.13 4.44
N ALA A 69 5.33 -7.10 4.74
CA ALA A 69 5.82 -5.80 5.17
C ALA A 69 6.60 -5.86 6.49
N GLU A 70 6.31 -6.82 7.39
CA GLU A 70 7.11 -7.07 8.59
C GLU A 70 8.48 -7.65 8.28
N ASN A 71 8.59 -8.55 7.30
CA ASN A 71 9.88 -9.03 6.81
C ASN A 71 10.72 -7.86 6.26
N ASP A 72 10.09 -6.94 5.52
CA ASP A 72 10.75 -5.74 5.01
C ASP A 72 11.23 -4.82 6.13
N ARG A 73 10.34 -4.48 7.07
CA ARG A 73 10.68 -3.66 8.24
C ARG A 73 11.79 -4.30 9.07
N PHE A 74 11.78 -5.63 9.21
CA PHE A 74 12.82 -6.36 9.90
C PHE A 74 14.17 -6.21 9.19
N ALA A 75 14.22 -6.49 7.89
CA ALA A 75 15.44 -6.39 7.11
C ALA A 75 16.01 -4.97 7.11
N GLU A 76 15.16 -3.95 6.98
CA GLU A 76 15.53 -2.53 7.05
C GLU A 76 16.03 -2.11 8.44
N ALA A 77 15.37 -2.58 9.51
CA ALA A 77 15.82 -2.31 10.87
C ALA A 77 17.18 -2.97 11.16
N LEU A 78 17.40 -4.20 10.68
CA LEU A 78 18.67 -4.90 10.83
C LEU A 78 19.81 -4.18 10.10
N MET A 79 19.60 -3.76 8.85
CA MET A 79 20.60 -2.98 8.11
C MET A 79 20.95 -1.66 8.80
N ARG A 80 19.95 -0.99 9.39
CA ARG A 80 20.17 0.26 10.14
C ARG A 80 21.03 0.02 11.39
N GLN A 81 20.73 -1.04 12.14
CA GLN A 81 21.51 -1.42 13.33
C GLN A 81 22.95 -1.84 12.97
N GLU A 82 23.13 -2.60 11.89
CA GLU A 82 24.46 -2.95 11.36
C GLU A 82 25.29 -1.69 11.05
N ALA A 83 24.68 -0.71 10.37
CA ALA A 83 25.32 0.57 10.06
C ALA A 83 25.68 1.38 11.32
N GLU A 84 24.80 1.44 12.32
CA GLU A 84 25.05 2.13 13.60
C GLU A 84 26.21 1.47 14.39
N LEU A 85 26.33 0.15 14.31
CA LEU A 85 27.38 -0.61 14.98
C LEU A 85 28.71 -0.62 14.22
N GLY A 86 28.71 -0.23 12.95
CA GLY A 86 29.87 -0.32 12.06
C GLY A 86 30.20 -1.76 11.64
N VAL A 87 29.21 -2.64 11.61
CA VAL A 87 29.32 -4.03 11.15
C VAL A 87 28.74 -4.12 9.75
N ASN A 88 29.37 -4.85 8.84
CA ASN A 88 28.89 -4.95 7.46
C ASN A 88 27.62 -5.81 7.36
N HIS A 89 27.74 -7.08 7.75
CA HIS A 89 26.63 -8.04 7.76
C HIS A 89 26.76 -8.99 8.95
N LEU A 90 25.75 -9.01 9.81
CA LEU A 90 25.65 -9.93 10.93
C LEU A 90 25.21 -11.32 10.43
N ALA A 91 25.80 -12.38 10.98
CA ALA A 91 25.35 -13.74 10.67
C ALA A 91 23.94 -13.97 11.24
N VAL A 92 23.05 -14.60 10.48
CA VAL A 92 21.66 -14.87 10.89
C VAL A 92 21.40 -16.37 10.96
N HIS A 93 20.89 -16.84 12.10
CA HIS A 93 20.41 -18.20 12.31
C HIS A 93 18.88 -18.20 12.31
N LEU A 94 18.28 -18.56 11.17
CA LEU A 94 16.84 -18.54 10.95
C LEU A 94 16.19 -19.89 11.32
N PHE A 95 15.16 -19.82 12.15
CA PHE A 95 14.28 -20.94 12.53
C PHE A 95 12.87 -20.68 11.95
N PRO A 96 12.59 -21.11 10.70
CA PRO A 96 11.37 -20.75 9.98
C PRO A 96 10.22 -21.70 10.31
N LEU A 97 9.39 -21.36 11.30
CA LEU A 97 8.09 -21.99 11.55
C LEU A 97 6.97 -21.12 11.00
N ALA A 98 7.04 -20.86 9.69
CA ALA A 98 6.13 -20.01 8.96
C ALA A 98 5.75 -20.63 7.61
N PRO A 99 4.68 -20.14 6.96
CA PRO A 99 4.38 -20.49 5.58
C PRO A 99 5.59 -20.31 4.65
N LEU A 100 5.76 -21.24 3.70
CA LEU A 100 6.93 -21.30 2.81
C LEU A 100 7.22 -19.97 2.08
N MET A 101 6.16 -19.29 1.61
CA MET A 101 6.28 -18.02 0.90
C MET A 101 6.86 -16.90 1.77
N LEU A 102 6.56 -16.89 3.07
CA LEU A 102 7.09 -15.91 4.00
C LEU A 102 8.56 -16.18 4.34
N GLY A 103 8.93 -17.44 4.55
CA GLY A 103 10.33 -17.84 4.75
C GLY A 103 11.19 -17.55 3.52
N MET A 104 10.66 -17.83 2.32
CA MET A 104 11.29 -17.49 1.05
C MET A 104 11.48 -15.97 0.89
N HIS A 105 10.43 -15.18 1.14
CA HIS A 105 10.51 -13.73 1.07
C HIS A 105 11.50 -13.14 2.09
N LEU A 106 11.43 -13.55 3.36
CA LEU A 106 12.39 -13.06 4.36
C LEU A 106 13.82 -13.33 3.90
N ALA A 107 14.13 -14.54 3.44
CA ALA A 107 15.46 -14.88 2.97
C ALA A 107 15.91 -14.07 1.74
N SER A 108 15.00 -13.67 0.84
CA SER A 108 15.34 -12.75 -0.27
C SER A 108 15.62 -11.32 0.20
N ARG A 109 15.11 -10.91 1.37
CA ARG A 109 15.41 -9.61 2.01
C ARG A 109 16.69 -9.63 2.84
N LEU A 110 17.20 -10.81 3.15
CA LEU A 110 18.47 -11.01 3.85
C LEU A 110 19.66 -11.13 2.89
N ASP A 111 19.77 -10.21 1.92
CA ASP A 111 20.84 -10.26 0.91
C ASP A 111 22.24 -10.15 1.55
N ARG A 112 23.24 -10.77 0.91
CA ARG A 112 24.70 -10.76 1.19
C ARG A 112 25.20 -11.20 2.56
N ARG A 113 24.33 -11.35 3.57
CA ARG A 113 24.72 -11.78 4.93
C ARG A 113 24.95 -13.28 5.07
N PRO A 114 25.84 -13.74 5.96
CA PRO A 114 25.90 -15.16 6.31
C PRO A 114 24.54 -15.61 6.86
N LEU A 115 23.94 -16.64 6.26
CA LEU A 115 22.62 -17.14 6.62
C LEU A 115 22.67 -18.64 6.83
N CYS A 116 22.24 -19.06 8.02
CA CYS A 116 22.01 -20.46 8.38
C CYS A 116 20.51 -20.64 8.60
N VAL A 117 19.90 -21.66 7.99
CA VAL A 117 18.48 -21.95 8.13
C VAL A 117 18.29 -23.36 8.65
N TYR A 118 17.56 -23.47 9.75
CA TYR A 118 17.32 -24.72 10.42
C TYR A 118 15.98 -25.33 9.99
N GLN A 119 15.90 -26.64 9.99
CA GLN A 119 14.69 -27.39 9.68
C GLN A 119 14.30 -28.21 10.91
N GLN A 120 13.02 -28.16 11.30
CA GLN A 120 12.52 -29.00 12.35
C GLN A 120 12.03 -30.34 11.79
N ASN A 121 12.45 -31.43 12.42
CA ASN A 121 11.97 -32.77 12.18
C ASN A 121 10.59 -32.99 12.82
N PRO A 122 9.83 -34.02 12.40
CA PRO A 122 8.55 -34.36 13.02
C PRO A 122 8.63 -34.67 14.52
N ASN A 123 9.79 -35.16 15.00
CA ASN A 123 10.04 -35.44 16.41
C ASN A 123 10.37 -34.18 17.25
N GLY A 124 10.48 -33.01 16.60
CA GLY A 124 10.77 -31.73 17.26
C GLY A 124 12.25 -31.31 17.22
N ASP A 125 13.16 -32.18 16.80
CA ASP A 125 14.59 -31.86 16.72
C ASP A 125 14.88 -30.93 15.54
N TRP A 126 15.91 -30.09 15.69
CA TRP A 126 16.34 -29.15 14.68
C TRP A 126 17.66 -29.59 14.06
N TRP A 127 17.80 -29.39 12.76
CA TRP A 127 19.04 -29.63 12.04
C TRP A 127 19.31 -28.53 11.02
N LEU A 128 20.57 -28.34 10.63
CA LEU A 128 20.98 -27.31 9.66
C LEU A 128 20.55 -27.71 8.25
N GLY A 129 19.51 -27.06 7.72
CA GLY A 129 18.96 -27.34 6.40
C GLY A 129 19.65 -26.58 5.27
N TYR A 130 20.14 -25.37 5.55
CA TYR A 130 20.83 -24.53 4.57
C TYR A 130 21.86 -23.63 5.24
N GLN A 131 22.99 -23.43 4.56
CA GLN A 131 24.01 -22.45 4.92
C GLN A 131 24.49 -21.79 3.63
N ARG A 132 24.47 -20.45 3.57
CA ARG A 132 24.76 -19.69 2.34
C ARG A 132 26.15 -19.95 1.77
N ASP A 133 27.14 -20.12 2.64
CA ASP A 133 28.54 -20.33 2.24
C ASP A 133 28.90 -21.82 2.06
N GLN A 134 27.91 -22.70 2.16
CA GLN A 134 28.11 -24.13 1.93
C GLN A 134 28.40 -24.39 0.46
N ALA A 135 29.47 -25.16 0.18
CA ALA A 135 29.74 -25.64 -1.16
C ALA A 135 28.56 -26.50 -1.68
N PRO A 136 28.04 -26.21 -2.90
CA PRO A 136 26.93 -26.96 -3.47
C PRO A 136 27.35 -28.41 -3.77
N SER A 137 26.40 -29.35 -3.72
CA SER A 137 26.64 -30.71 -4.19
C SER A 137 26.99 -30.73 -5.68
N GLU A 138 27.85 -31.66 -6.10
CA GLU A 138 28.24 -31.82 -7.52
C GLU A 138 27.05 -32.27 -8.38
N GLU A 139 26.27 -33.23 -7.88
CA GLU A 139 25.08 -33.73 -8.56
C GLU A 139 23.98 -32.65 -8.62
N PRO A 140 23.27 -32.51 -9.75
CA PRO A 140 22.05 -31.72 -9.83
C PRO A 140 21.04 -32.14 -8.75
N TYR A 141 20.44 -31.17 -8.07
CA TYR A 141 19.34 -31.44 -7.16
C TYR A 141 18.02 -31.52 -7.93
N PHE A 142 17.74 -30.54 -8.78
CA PHE A 142 16.53 -30.48 -9.59
C PHE A 142 16.73 -31.05 -10.99
N GLU A 143 15.76 -31.85 -11.43
CA GLU A 143 15.37 -31.98 -12.84
C GLU A 143 14.43 -30.81 -13.18
N VAL A 144 14.66 -30.17 -14.34
CA VAL A 144 13.89 -29.00 -14.80
C VAL A 144 13.15 -29.37 -16.09
N GLU A 145 11.82 -29.33 -16.03
CA GLU A 145 10.92 -29.62 -17.16
C GLU A 145 10.27 -28.31 -17.66
N GLY A 146 10.14 -28.16 -18.98
CA GLY A 146 9.35 -27.07 -19.59
C GLY A 146 10.02 -25.70 -19.63
N LEU A 147 11.31 -25.61 -19.31
CA LEU A 147 12.10 -24.38 -19.44
C LEU A 147 12.29 -24.02 -20.94
N PRO A 148 12.03 -22.77 -21.37
CA PRO A 148 12.23 -22.36 -22.75
C PRO A 148 13.68 -22.52 -23.21
N THR A 149 13.89 -23.13 -24.37
CA THR A 149 15.23 -23.35 -24.96
C THR A 149 15.71 -22.20 -25.86
N GLY A 150 14.88 -21.18 -26.09
CA GLY A 150 15.24 -19.98 -26.83
C GLY A 150 14.17 -18.89 -26.70
N PRO A 151 14.41 -17.71 -27.29
CA PRO A 151 13.50 -16.56 -27.18
C PRO A 151 12.09 -16.86 -27.70
N GLN A 152 11.08 -16.48 -26.92
CA GLN A 152 9.68 -16.58 -27.29
C GLN A 152 9.01 -15.22 -27.06
N GLY A 153 8.24 -14.76 -28.03
CA GLY A 153 7.40 -13.56 -27.90
C GLY A 153 6.01 -13.90 -27.37
N GLY A 154 5.34 -12.90 -26.81
CA GLY A 154 3.98 -13.03 -26.29
C GLY A 154 3.77 -12.15 -25.07
N ARG A 155 2.53 -12.07 -24.59
CA ARG A 155 2.21 -11.32 -23.38
C ARG A 155 1.43 -12.23 -22.44
N GLY A 156 1.92 -12.40 -21.22
CA GLY A 156 1.32 -13.33 -20.25
C GLY A 156 2.26 -13.68 -19.11
N HIS A 157 2.07 -14.84 -18.51
CA HIS A 157 2.70 -15.31 -17.29
C HIS A 157 3.37 -16.67 -17.50
N VAL A 158 4.29 -17.01 -16.60
CA VAL A 158 4.90 -18.35 -16.54
C VAL A 158 4.43 -19.05 -15.28
N ALA A 159 3.92 -20.28 -15.39
CA ALA A 159 3.70 -21.11 -14.21
C ALA A 159 5.03 -21.76 -13.79
N LEU A 160 5.57 -21.40 -12.62
CA LEU A 160 6.76 -22.02 -12.05
C LEU A 160 6.37 -22.85 -10.83
N ILE A 161 6.64 -24.15 -10.90
CA ILE A 161 6.13 -25.13 -9.93
C ILE A 161 7.29 -25.90 -9.34
N ILE A 162 7.39 -25.94 -8.01
CA ILE A 162 8.45 -26.65 -7.30
C ILE A 162 7.82 -27.77 -6.47
N GLU A 163 8.15 -29.02 -6.80
CA GLU A 163 7.55 -30.21 -6.17
C GLU A 163 8.66 -31.04 -5.51
N VAL A 164 8.81 -30.94 -4.20
CA VAL A 164 9.85 -31.69 -3.46
C VAL A 164 9.25 -32.79 -2.62
N THR A 165 8.25 -32.44 -1.79
CA THR A 165 7.64 -33.41 -0.87
C THR A 165 6.42 -34.10 -1.46
N ARG A 166 5.61 -33.39 -2.26
CA ARG A 166 4.40 -33.91 -2.90
C ARG A 166 4.22 -33.34 -4.30
N SER A 167 3.56 -34.09 -5.17
CA SER A 167 3.17 -33.59 -6.49
C SER A 167 1.99 -32.63 -6.38
N ILE A 168 2.16 -31.43 -6.94
CA ILE A 168 1.21 -30.33 -6.94
C ILE A 168 0.90 -29.79 -8.35
N ARG A 169 1.64 -30.21 -9.39
CA ARG A 169 1.60 -29.67 -10.75
C ARG A 169 0.21 -29.64 -11.34
N GLY A 170 -0.49 -30.77 -11.36
CA GLY A 170 -1.81 -30.86 -11.98
C GLY A 170 -2.78 -29.83 -11.40
N LYS A 171 -2.74 -29.66 -10.08
CA LYS A 171 -3.59 -28.73 -9.35
C LYS A 171 -3.18 -27.27 -9.54
N ALA A 172 -1.90 -26.96 -9.37
CA ALA A 172 -1.38 -25.59 -9.54
C ALA A 172 -1.60 -25.09 -10.97
N VAL A 173 -1.29 -25.90 -11.98
CA VAL A 173 -1.51 -25.55 -13.40
C VAL A 173 -2.99 -25.33 -13.69
N ALA A 174 -3.88 -26.22 -13.23
CA ALA A 174 -5.32 -26.06 -13.45
C ALA A 174 -5.83 -24.74 -12.88
N GLN A 175 -5.45 -24.41 -11.64
CA GLN A 175 -5.88 -23.18 -10.97
C GLN A 175 -5.26 -21.92 -11.58
N PHE A 176 -4.01 -21.99 -12.05
CA PHE A 176 -3.40 -20.89 -12.78
C PHE A 176 -4.05 -20.66 -14.14
N LYS A 177 -4.38 -21.72 -14.88
CA LYS A 177 -5.13 -21.62 -16.14
C LYS A 177 -6.54 -21.06 -15.93
N GLU A 178 -7.23 -21.48 -14.87
CA GLU A 178 -8.56 -20.96 -14.55
C GLU A 178 -8.54 -19.44 -14.31
N ARG A 179 -7.51 -18.92 -13.63
CA ARG A 179 -7.35 -17.48 -13.38
C ARG A 179 -6.76 -16.69 -14.54
N HIS A 180 -5.95 -17.35 -15.36
CA HIS A 180 -5.19 -16.75 -16.45
C HIS A 180 -5.42 -17.52 -17.78
N PRO A 181 -6.68 -17.64 -18.25
CA PRO A 181 -7.08 -18.61 -19.29
C PRO A 181 -6.43 -18.40 -20.65
N SER A 182 -5.99 -17.18 -20.96
CA SER A 182 -5.38 -16.83 -22.26
C SER A 182 -3.92 -16.38 -22.14
N ALA A 183 -3.29 -16.59 -20.98
CA ALA A 183 -2.09 -15.85 -20.60
C ALA A 183 -0.98 -16.71 -19.98
N LEU A 184 -0.94 -18.04 -20.13
CA LEU A 184 0.24 -18.82 -19.71
C LEU A 184 1.17 -19.07 -20.89
N LEU A 185 2.35 -18.44 -20.87
CA LEU A 185 3.41 -18.57 -21.88
C LEU A 185 4.13 -19.92 -21.77
N ALA A 186 4.41 -20.37 -20.55
CA ALA A 186 5.10 -21.63 -20.28
C ALA A 186 4.68 -22.22 -18.91
N THR A 187 4.95 -23.51 -18.74
CA THR A 187 4.88 -24.20 -17.43
C THR A 187 6.21 -24.86 -17.16
N VAL A 188 6.95 -24.33 -16.19
CA VAL A 188 8.25 -24.83 -15.74
C VAL A 188 8.07 -25.58 -14.43
N VAL A 189 8.65 -26.77 -14.34
CA VAL A 189 8.53 -27.64 -13.16
C VAL A 189 9.91 -28.07 -12.68
N LEU A 190 10.18 -27.87 -11.40
CA LEU A 190 11.41 -28.29 -10.72
C LEU A 190 11.08 -29.43 -9.75
N ARG A 191 11.81 -30.55 -9.87
CA ARG A 191 11.62 -31.75 -9.02
C ARG A 191 12.96 -32.35 -8.62
N PRO A 192 13.12 -32.93 -7.42
CA PRO A 192 14.33 -33.64 -7.08
C PRO A 192 14.62 -34.74 -8.09
N VAL A 193 15.88 -34.88 -8.53
CA VAL A 193 16.31 -35.95 -9.46
C VAL A 193 16.01 -37.34 -8.89
N ARG A 194 16.05 -37.48 -7.56
CA ARG A 194 15.71 -38.72 -6.83
C ARG A 194 14.21 -38.97 -6.71
N GLY A 195 13.38 -38.09 -7.26
CA GLY A 195 11.92 -38.15 -7.18
C GLY A 195 11.33 -37.34 -6.02
N VAL A 196 10.03 -37.07 -6.15
CA VAL A 196 9.25 -36.30 -5.17
C VAL A 196 8.93 -37.19 -3.97
N ALA A 197 9.46 -36.86 -2.79
CA ALA A 197 9.25 -37.60 -1.56
C ALA A 197 9.51 -36.74 -0.30
N PRO A 198 8.90 -37.06 0.86
CA PRO A 198 9.18 -36.37 2.13
C PRO A 198 10.66 -36.35 2.54
N THR A 199 11.44 -37.34 2.09
CA THR A 199 12.87 -37.52 2.37
C THR A 199 13.78 -37.05 1.25
N ALA A 200 13.25 -36.39 0.20
CA ALA A 200 14.02 -35.98 -0.96
C ALA A 200 15.00 -34.81 -0.72
N PHE A 201 15.10 -34.31 0.52
CA PHE A 201 15.94 -33.20 0.91
C PHE A 201 16.76 -33.59 2.15
N GLU A 202 18.08 -33.60 2.01
CA GLU A 202 18.98 -34.26 2.97
C GLU A 202 20.00 -33.31 3.63
N GLY A 203 20.23 -32.10 3.09
CA GLY A 203 21.32 -31.29 3.64
C GLY A 203 21.58 -29.91 3.01
N PRO A 204 22.44 -29.11 3.66
CA PRO A 204 22.87 -27.79 3.19
C PRO A 204 23.48 -27.76 1.79
N ALA A 205 24.27 -28.77 1.41
CA ALA A 205 24.91 -28.83 0.10
C ALA A 205 23.89 -29.00 -1.04
N GLN A 206 22.84 -29.80 -0.80
CA GLN A 206 21.72 -29.93 -1.73
C GLN A 206 20.90 -28.65 -1.81
N ALA A 207 20.65 -27.96 -0.69
CA ALA A 207 19.97 -26.66 -0.66
C ALA A 207 20.73 -25.60 -1.48
N ALA A 208 22.05 -25.52 -1.33
CA ALA A 208 22.90 -24.61 -2.10
C ALA A 208 22.84 -24.93 -3.59
N ARG A 209 22.92 -26.21 -3.98
CA ARG A 209 22.77 -26.65 -5.37
C ARG A 209 21.39 -26.31 -5.94
N ALA A 210 20.33 -26.55 -5.17
CA ALA A 210 18.95 -26.24 -5.53
C ALA A 210 18.74 -24.75 -5.78
N ALA A 211 19.28 -23.89 -4.89
CA ALA A 211 19.23 -22.44 -5.04
C ALA A 211 19.95 -21.97 -6.32
N MET A 212 21.11 -22.54 -6.65
CA MET A 212 21.80 -22.24 -7.91
C MET A 212 20.97 -22.62 -9.15
N GLN A 213 20.39 -23.82 -9.18
CA GLN A 213 19.56 -24.25 -10.30
C GLN A 213 18.29 -23.43 -10.43
N PHE A 214 17.68 -23.03 -9.31
CA PHE A 214 16.53 -22.14 -9.30
C PHE A 214 16.87 -20.76 -9.85
N ARG A 215 18.03 -20.19 -9.46
CA ARG A 215 18.52 -18.95 -10.05
C ARG A 215 18.69 -19.05 -11.56
N GLN A 216 19.32 -20.12 -12.03
CA GLN A 216 19.50 -20.37 -13.48
C GLN A 216 18.16 -20.42 -14.22
N VAL A 217 17.13 -21.02 -13.62
CA VAL A 217 15.77 -21.02 -14.17
C VAL A 217 15.21 -19.60 -14.27
N LEU A 218 15.30 -18.80 -13.20
CA LEU A 218 14.80 -17.42 -13.22
C LEU A 218 15.53 -16.55 -14.24
N ASP A 219 16.85 -16.69 -14.35
CA ASP A 219 17.68 -15.96 -15.30
C ASP A 219 17.33 -16.38 -16.74
N THR A 220 17.17 -17.67 -17.01
CA THR A 220 16.74 -18.18 -18.33
C THR A 220 15.35 -17.68 -18.71
N LEU A 221 14.41 -17.63 -17.76
CA LEU A 221 13.08 -17.08 -18.00
C LEU A 221 13.13 -15.58 -18.32
N HIS A 222 14.02 -14.84 -17.65
CA HIS A 222 14.25 -13.43 -17.95
C HIS A 222 14.78 -13.24 -19.38
N GLU A 223 15.80 -14.01 -19.76
CA GLU A 223 16.46 -13.92 -21.07
C GLU A 223 15.56 -14.36 -22.24
N HIS A 224 14.75 -15.41 -22.05
CA HIS A 224 14.02 -16.05 -23.14
C HIS A 224 12.57 -15.62 -23.31
N LEU A 225 11.96 -14.88 -22.38
CA LEU A 225 10.54 -14.53 -22.44
C LEU A 225 10.32 -13.01 -22.45
N GLU A 226 10.49 -12.41 -23.63
CA GLU A 226 10.23 -11.00 -23.86
C GLU A 226 8.71 -10.74 -23.85
N GLY A 227 8.23 -10.01 -22.84
CA GLY A 227 6.80 -9.75 -22.62
C GLY A 227 6.14 -10.59 -21.52
N CYS A 228 6.92 -11.39 -20.77
CA CYS A 228 6.45 -11.99 -19.52
C CYS A 228 6.07 -10.92 -18.50
N GLU A 229 4.81 -10.89 -18.08
CA GLU A 229 4.28 -9.97 -17.07
C GLU A 229 4.60 -10.43 -15.65
N SER A 230 4.64 -11.74 -15.41
CA SER A 230 5.08 -12.31 -14.13
C SER A 230 5.28 -13.83 -14.17
N VAL A 231 6.05 -14.34 -13.21
CA VAL A 231 6.20 -15.76 -12.90
C VAL A 231 5.29 -16.11 -11.73
N LEU A 232 4.33 -17.01 -11.94
CA LEU A 232 3.40 -17.52 -10.94
C LEU A 232 4.06 -18.71 -10.21
N LEU A 233 4.53 -18.49 -8.98
CA LEU A 233 5.24 -19.50 -8.20
C LEU A 233 4.29 -20.25 -7.26
N ALA A 234 4.28 -21.58 -7.36
CA ALA A 234 3.71 -22.49 -6.38
C ALA A 234 4.77 -23.50 -5.94
N MET A 235 4.81 -23.84 -4.64
CA MET A 235 5.79 -24.80 -4.13
C MET A 235 5.24 -25.72 -3.05
N ASP A 236 5.85 -26.91 -2.96
CA ASP A 236 5.70 -27.85 -1.86
C ASP A 236 7.08 -28.41 -1.48
N GLY A 237 7.54 -28.17 -0.26
CA GLY A 237 8.85 -28.62 0.20
C GLY A 237 9.19 -28.15 1.63
N PRO A 238 10.41 -28.46 2.12
CA PRO A 238 10.90 -28.03 3.42
C PRO A 238 11.06 -26.51 3.52
N GLY A 239 10.88 -25.97 4.73
CA GLY A 239 10.98 -24.53 4.99
C GLY A 239 12.40 -23.99 4.79
N SER A 240 13.41 -24.78 5.15
CA SER A 240 14.83 -24.46 4.91
C SER A 240 15.17 -24.36 3.43
N LEU A 241 14.62 -25.26 2.60
CA LEU A 241 14.77 -25.18 1.15
C LEU A 241 14.06 -23.94 0.59
N ALA A 242 12.84 -23.62 1.05
CA ALA A 242 12.14 -22.40 0.64
C ALA A 242 12.95 -21.12 0.91
N ALA A 243 13.56 -21.03 2.10
CA ALA A 243 14.47 -19.95 2.42
C ALA A 243 15.73 -19.95 1.53
N ALA A 244 16.33 -21.12 1.27
CA ALA A 244 17.47 -21.23 0.37
C ALA A 244 17.16 -20.70 -1.04
N LEU A 245 16.02 -21.10 -1.60
CA LEU A 245 15.54 -20.58 -2.88
C LEU A 245 15.26 -19.07 -2.84
N GLY A 246 14.76 -18.56 -1.71
CA GLY A 246 14.61 -17.13 -1.47
C GLY A 246 15.91 -16.35 -1.64
N THR A 247 17.05 -16.91 -1.22
CA THR A 247 18.36 -16.26 -1.40
C THR A 247 18.83 -16.17 -2.85
N ALA A 248 18.21 -16.91 -3.77
CA ALA A 248 18.49 -16.88 -5.20
C ALA A 248 17.62 -15.89 -5.97
N ILE A 249 16.62 -15.29 -5.32
CA ILE A 249 15.73 -14.30 -5.94
C ILE A 249 16.41 -12.94 -5.94
N ASN A 250 16.49 -12.33 -7.12
CA ASN A 250 16.87 -10.94 -7.30
C ASN A 250 15.74 -10.20 -8.02
N PRO A 251 14.83 -9.53 -7.28
CA PRO A 251 13.71 -8.85 -7.89
C PRO A 251 14.13 -7.77 -8.89
N GLU A 252 15.33 -7.19 -8.76
CA GLU A 252 15.81 -6.11 -9.62
C GLU A 252 16.15 -6.55 -11.06
N THR A 253 16.51 -7.83 -11.26
CA THR A 253 16.95 -8.34 -12.56
C THR A 253 16.03 -9.41 -13.13
N GLN A 254 15.07 -9.89 -12.36
CA GLN A 254 14.18 -10.99 -12.74
C GLN A 254 12.78 -10.47 -13.06
N HIS A 255 12.01 -11.27 -13.80
CA HIS A 255 10.57 -10.99 -14.00
C HIS A 255 9.84 -10.94 -12.66
N PRO A 256 8.77 -10.12 -12.52
CA PRO A 256 7.98 -10.09 -11.30
C PRO A 256 7.51 -11.50 -10.89
N LEU A 257 7.75 -11.90 -9.64
CA LEU A 257 7.48 -13.22 -9.11
C LEU A 257 6.28 -13.16 -8.17
N ARG A 258 5.14 -13.73 -8.59
CA ARG A 258 3.92 -13.81 -7.81
C ARG A 258 3.92 -15.09 -6.96
N LEU A 259 3.97 -14.92 -5.65
CA LEU A 259 3.99 -15.99 -4.66
C LEU A 259 2.58 -16.53 -4.41
N HIS A 260 2.40 -17.86 -4.46
CA HIS A 260 1.12 -18.50 -4.17
C HIS A 260 1.21 -19.46 -2.99
N HIS A 261 0.34 -19.25 -2.01
CA HIS A 261 0.20 -20.13 -0.86
C HIS A 261 -0.86 -21.21 -1.12
N PHE A 262 -0.59 -22.46 -0.72
CA PHE A 262 -1.62 -23.48 -0.69
C PHE A 262 -2.47 -23.38 0.58
N ASP A 263 -3.69 -22.88 0.44
CA ASP A 263 -4.69 -22.86 1.50
C ASP A 263 -5.32 -24.25 1.64
N GLN A 264 -5.14 -24.87 2.81
CA GLN A 264 -5.68 -26.18 3.12
C GLN A 264 -7.20 -26.17 3.27
N GLY A 265 -7.79 -25.09 3.75
CA GLY A 265 -9.22 -24.98 4.00
C GLY A 265 -10.03 -24.95 2.71
N THR A 266 -9.59 -24.15 1.73
CA THR A 266 -10.22 -24.11 0.39
C THR A 266 -9.63 -25.13 -0.57
N SER A 267 -8.50 -25.74 -0.23
CA SER A 267 -7.75 -26.62 -1.13
C SER A 267 -7.34 -25.88 -2.41
N THR A 268 -6.92 -24.62 -2.33
CA THR A 268 -6.53 -23.81 -3.50
C THR A 268 -5.23 -23.03 -3.28
N TYR A 269 -4.53 -22.73 -4.37
CA TYR A 269 -3.34 -21.88 -4.38
C TYR A 269 -3.74 -20.43 -4.45
N VAL A 270 -3.71 -19.68 -3.36
CA VAL A 270 -4.09 -18.27 -3.34
C VAL A 270 -2.85 -17.39 -3.58
N PRO A 271 -2.94 -16.33 -4.41
CA PRO A 271 -1.85 -15.36 -4.53
C PRO A 271 -1.72 -14.61 -3.20
N VAL A 272 -0.51 -14.52 -2.67
CA VAL A 272 -0.26 -13.89 -1.35
C VAL A 272 0.73 -12.74 -1.39
N HIS A 273 1.56 -12.63 -2.44
CA HIS A 273 2.51 -11.52 -2.58
C HIS A 273 3.06 -11.42 -4.01
N LEU A 274 3.57 -10.24 -4.38
CA LEU A 274 4.26 -9.99 -5.65
C LEU A 274 5.65 -9.41 -5.37
N LEU A 275 6.67 -10.22 -5.57
CA LEU A 275 8.06 -9.77 -5.62
C LEU A 275 8.32 -9.14 -6.98
N ARG A 276 8.78 -7.90 -7.02
CA ARG A 276 9.16 -7.20 -8.25
C ARG A 276 10.30 -6.23 -7.94
N PRO A 277 11.04 -5.70 -8.94
CA PRO A 277 11.99 -4.64 -8.69
C PRO A 277 11.29 -3.60 -7.85
N ARG A 278 11.91 -3.16 -6.74
CA ARG A 278 11.45 -1.94 -6.13
C ARG A 278 11.70 -0.89 -7.19
N ARG A 279 10.68 -0.51 -7.96
CA ARG A 279 10.73 0.80 -8.60
C ARG A 279 11.15 1.72 -7.46
N LYS A 280 12.14 2.57 -7.69
CA LYS A 280 12.49 3.71 -6.80
C LYS A 280 11.31 4.70 -6.61
N GLU A 281 10.08 4.20 -6.78
CA GLU A 281 8.76 4.78 -6.58
C GLU A 281 8.08 4.18 -5.33
N GLU A 282 8.66 3.23 -4.59
CA GLU A 282 8.55 3.30 -3.13
C GLU A 282 9.16 4.64 -2.80
N ARG A 283 8.29 5.63 -2.50
CA ARG A 283 8.58 7.08 -2.44
C ARG A 283 10.07 7.30 -2.44
N PRO A 284 10.67 7.98 -3.44
CA PRO A 284 12.05 8.38 -3.25
C PRO A 284 12.04 9.03 -1.87
N ALA A 285 12.74 8.39 -0.92
CA ALA A 285 13.47 9.12 0.07
C ALA A 285 14.44 9.91 -0.82
N ALA A 286 13.91 10.95 -1.48
CA ALA A 286 14.64 12.01 -2.09
C ALA A 286 15.33 12.53 -0.86
N LEU A 287 16.55 11.98 -0.67
CA LEU A 287 17.27 11.89 0.59
C LEU A 287 16.86 13.09 1.39
N LEU A 288 16.09 12.89 2.48
CA LEU A 288 15.53 14.01 3.23
C LEU A 288 16.71 14.84 3.69
N THR A 289 17.06 15.84 2.88
CA THR A 289 18.26 16.63 3.11
C THR A 289 18.00 17.42 4.38
N PRO A 290 19.05 17.90 5.06
CA PRO A 290 18.87 18.77 6.21
C PRO A 290 17.92 19.94 5.91
N GLU A 291 17.97 20.50 4.69
CA GLU A 291 17.08 21.57 4.23
C GLU A 291 15.61 21.12 4.15
N ARG A 292 15.34 19.96 3.53
CA ARG A 292 13.96 19.43 3.45
C ARG A 292 13.44 19.03 4.83
N MET A 293 14.30 18.52 5.71
CA MET A 293 13.93 18.20 7.09
C MET A 293 13.58 19.45 7.89
N ASN A 294 14.36 20.51 7.74
CA ASN A 294 14.08 21.81 8.36
C ASN A 294 12.76 22.39 7.83
N GLU A 295 12.49 22.25 6.53
CA GLU A 295 11.22 22.63 5.94
C GLU A 295 10.05 21.83 6.53
N ALA A 296 10.14 20.50 6.57
CA ALA A 296 9.11 19.64 7.15
C ALA A 296 8.84 20.01 8.62
N THR A 297 9.89 20.26 9.40
CA THR A 297 9.80 20.69 10.80
C THR A 297 9.09 22.05 10.94
N ARG A 298 9.42 23.01 10.07
CA ARG A 298 8.75 24.32 10.03
C ARG A 298 7.27 24.19 9.66
N VAL A 299 6.92 23.33 8.70
CA VAL A 299 5.52 23.07 8.36
C VAL A 299 4.80 22.40 9.53
N LEU A 300 5.41 21.43 10.20
CA LEU A 300 4.85 20.79 11.39
C LEU A 300 4.53 21.79 12.50
N GLY A 301 5.41 22.76 12.74
CA GLY A 301 5.15 23.86 13.68
C GLY A 301 3.86 24.63 13.34
N LYS A 302 3.64 24.92 12.06
CA LYS A 302 2.40 25.59 11.61
C LYS A 302 1.17 24.69 11.73
N VAL A 303 1.30 23.41 11.42
CA VAL A 303 0.21 22.43 11.60
C VAL A 303 -0.20 22.35 13.07
N ARG A 304 0.77 22.37 13.99
CA ARG A 304 0.54 22.47 15.45
C ARG A 304 -0.24 23.74 15.83
N ASP A 305 0.15 24.89 15.29
CA ASP A 305 -0.52 26.16 15.57
C ASP A 305 -1.97 26.16 15.06
N VAL A 306 -2.22 25.55 13.90
CA VAL A 306 -3.59 25.38 13.37
C VAL A 306 -4.41 24.45 14.26
N HIS A 307 -3.86 23.29 14.63
CA HIS A 307 -4.50 22.33 15.53
C HIS A 307 -4.84 22.95 16.88
N GLN A 308 -3.89 23.65 17.51
CA GLN A 308 -4.11 24.28 18.80
C GLN A 308 -5.21 25.34 18.73
N ARG A 309 -5.23 26.18 17.70
CA ARG A 309 -6.28 27.18 17.49
C ARG A 309 -7.65 26.53 17.26
N LEU A 310 -7.70 25.44 16.49
CA LEU A 310 -8.91 24.67 16.23
C LEU A 310 -9.44 24.04 17.53
N VAL A 311 -8.60 23.34 18.29
CA VAL A 311 -8.99 22.71 19.57
C VAL A 311 -9.41 23.76 20.60
N THR A 312 -8.71 24.88 20.71
CA THR A 312 -9.09 25.96 21.63
C THR A 312 -10.48 26.50 21.31
N TRP A 313 -10.78 26.73 20.03
CA TRP A 313 -12.10 27.19 19.60
C TRP A 313 -13.19 26.13 19.81
N LEU A 314 -12.92 24.87 19.48
CA LEU A 314 -13.89 23.78 19.69
C LEU A 314 -14.19 23.53 21.19
N ARG A 315 -13.33 23.97 22.11
CA ARG A 315 -13.58 23.92 23.56
C ARG A 315 -14.52 25.03 24.06
N GLU A 316 -14.80 26.04 23.24
CA GLU A 316 -15.75 27.09 23.58
C GLU A 316 -17.16 26.46 23.74
N PRO A 317 -17.94 26.79 24.80
CA PRO A 317 -19.25 26.17 25.06
C PRO A 317 -20.23 26.25 23.88
N GLU A 318 -20.13 27.31 23.07
CA GLU A 318 -20.92 27.54 21.87
C GLU A 318 -20.71 26.46 20.80
N GLN A 319 -19.60 25.73 20.83
CA GLN A 319 -19.26 24.68 19.87
C GLN A 319 -19.61 23.26 20.35
N ALA A 320 -20.22 23.10 21.54
CA ALA A 320 -20.47 21.79 22.13
C ALA A 320 -21.25 20.84 21.19
N GLU A 321 -22.30 21.34 20.53
CA GLU A 321 -23.08 20.55 19.57
C GLU A 321 -22.24 20.10 18.36
N LEU A 322 -21.34 20.97 17.88
CA LEU A 322 -20.44 20.65 16.78
C LEU A 322 -19.43 19.57 17.19
N VAL A 323 -18.89 19.66 18.40
CA VAL A 323 -17.97 18.66 18.97
C VAL A 323 -18.63 17.29 19.06
N ASP A 324 -19.87 17.24 19.55
CA ASP A 324 -20.62 15.98 19.67
C ASP A 324 -20.84 15.34 18.29
N ARG A 325 -21.20 16.15 17.30
CA ARG A 325 -21.42 15.69 15.91
C ARG A 325 -20.16 15.19 15.22
N ILE A 326 -18.99 15.76 15.52
CA ILE A 326 -17.71 15.27 14.96
C ILE A 326 -17.10 14.11 15.76
N HIS A 327 -17.79 13.61 16.80
CA HIS A 327 -17.22 12.66 17.77
C HIS A 327 -15.90 13.17 18.38
N GLY A 328 -15.82 14.47 18.63
CA GLY A 328 -14.58 15.20 18.84
C GLY A 328 -13.97 15.09 20.25
N ALA A 329 -14.55 14.30 21.16
CA ALA A 329 -14.06 14.21 22.54
C ALA A 329 -12.57 13.82 22.60
N ASP A 330 -12.17 12.81 21.82
CA ASP A 330 -10.77 12.38 21.70
C ASP A 330 -9.93 13.42 20.96
N PHE A 331 -10.50 14.08 19.95
CA PHE A 331 -9.83 15.14 19.20
C PHE A 331 -9.48 16.34 20.09
N LEU A 332 -10.36 16.72 21.02
CA LEU A 332 -10.12 17.81 21.98
C LEU A 332 -8.99 17.51 22.96
N GLN A 333 -8.70 16.23 23.21
CA GLN A 333 -7.59 15.78 24.07
C GLN A 333 -6.31 15.49 23.27
N SER A 334 -6.40 15.50 21.94
CA SER A 334 -5.29 15.13 21.09
C SER A 334 -4.18 16.19 21.07
N HIS A 335 -2.97 15.78 20.69
CA HIS A 335 -1.82 16.65 20.49
C HIS A 335 -1.04 16.19 19.26
N ILE A 336 -0.27 17.10 18.66
CA ILE A 336 0.60 16.79 17.52
C ILE A 336 2.03 16.62 18.00
N GLY A 337 2.71 15.58 17.50
CA GLY A 337 4.09 15.24 17.81
C GLY A 337 5.09 16.39 17.60
N GLY A 338 6.26 16.28 18.24
CA GLY A 338 7.31 17.31 18.22
C GLY A 338 8.21 17.32 16.99
N ALA A 339 8.23 16.23 16.22
CA ALA A 339 9.12 16.06 15.09
C ALA A 339 8.42 15.33 13.93
N PRO A 340 8.85 15.55 12.68
CA PRO A 340 8.40 14.77 11.53
C PRO A 340 8.71 13.28 11.71
N GLU A 341 7.77 12.41 11.35
CA GLU A 341 7.94 10.95 11.33
C GLU A 341 8.72 10.54 10.07
N LEU A 342 9.63 9.56 10.22
CA LEU A 342 10.54 9.10 9.16
C LEU A 342 10.43 7.60 8.87
N SER A 343 9.61 6.87 9.64
CA SER A 343 9.36 5.46 9.36
C SER A 343 8.58 5.28 8.06
N SER A 344 8.77 4.13 7.42
CA SER A 344 8.08 3.68 6.19
C SER A 344 6.56 3.41 6.39
N GLY A 345 5.95 4.06 7.38
CA GLY A 345 4.55 3.94 7.72
C GLY A 345 3.62 4.87 6.93
N PRO A 346 2.35 4.99 7.36
CA PRO A 346 1.38 5.87 6.73
C PRO A 346 1.82 7.35 6.79
N LEU A 347 1.30 8.17 5.88
CA LEU A 347 1.61 9.60 5.80
C LEU A 347 1.28 10.38 7.09
N TYR A 348 0.34 9.87 7.87
CA TYR A 348 0.06 10.33 9.22
C TYR A 348 -0.48 9.17 10.06
N ARG A 349 -0.47 9.38 11.38
CA ARG A 349 -0.85 8.36 12.37
C ARG A 349 -1.45 9.04 13.59
N HIS A 350 -2.65 8.61 13.99
CA HIS A 350 -3.26 8.98 15.26
C HIS A 350 -3.28 7.77 16.20
N VAL A 351 -2.50 7.82 17.29
CA VAL A 351 -2.41 6.75 18.29
C VAL A 351 -2.38 7.37 19.68
N ASN A 352 -3.24 6.90 20.59
CA ASN A 352 -3.31 7.34 21.98
C ASN A 352 -3.41 8.87 22.14
N GLY A 353 -4.23 9.52 21.31
CA GLY A 353 -4.38 10.97 21.30
C GLY A 353 -3.18 11.73 20.73
N SER A 354 -2.21 11.06 20.11
CA SER A 354 -1.04 11.69 19.50
C SER A 354 -1.09 11.57 17.98
N TRP A 355 -1.00 12.70 17.29
CA TRP A 355 -0.88 12.79 15.83
C TRP A 355 0.59 12.90 15.42
N ASN A 356 1.03 12.00 14.55
CA ASN A 356 2.36 12.02 13.96
C ASN A 356 2.22 12.14 12.45
N PHE A 357 2.98 13.05 11.84
CA PHE A 357 2.93 13.34 10.41
C PHE A 357 4.26 12.98 9.78
N HIS A 358 4.22 12.19 8.70
CA HIS A 358 5.40 11.85 7.93
C HIS A 358 5.98 13.09 7.23
N ALA A 359 7.29 13.14 7.08
CA ALA A 359 7.98 14.27 6.43
C ALA A 359 7.42 14.58 5.03
N ASP A 360 7.09 13.57 4.24
CA ASP A 360 6.52 13.76 2.89
C ASP A 360 5.17 14.48 2.90
N LEU A 361 4.29 14.16 3.83
CA LEU A 361 2.99 14.83 3.95
C LEU A 361 3.20 16.31 4.32
N LEU A 362 4.13 16.58 5.23
CA LEU A 362 4.48 17.94 5.63
C LEU A 362 5.09 18.73 4.48
N LEU A 363 5.91 18.11 3.64
CA LEU A 363 6.46 18.74 2.45
C LEU A 363 5.38 18.99 1.40
N GLY A 364 4.44 18.06 1.21
CA GLY A 364 3.28 18.24 0.35
C GLY A 364 2.38 19.39 0.83
N LEU A 365 2.12 19.48 2.13
CA LEU A 365 1.42 20.63 2.73
C LEU A 365 2.21 21.93 2.55
N GLY A 366 3.53 21.88 2.66
CA GLY A 366 4.42 23.01 2.40
C GLY A 366 4.32 23.53 0.96
N ALA A 367 4.31 22.62 -0.02
CA ALA A 367 4.11 22.94 -1.43
C ALA A 367 2.71 23.49 -1.71
N LEU A 368 1.67 22.88 -1.13
CA LEU A 368 0.29 23.37 -1.22
C LEU A 368 0.18 24.82 -0.72
N ARG A 369 0.88 25.17 0.36
CA ARG A 369 0.88 26.55 0.87
C ARG A 369 1.37 27.56 -0.15
N GLN A 370 2.30 27.17 -1.02
CA GLN A 370 2.86 28.04 -2.06
C GLN A 370 1.91 28.21 -3.26
N SER A 371 1.01 27.25 -3.49
CA SER A 371 0.03 27.30 -4.59
C SER A 371 -1.29 27.98 -4.24
N LEU A 372 -1.58 28.15 -2.94
CA LEU A 372 -2.81 28.79 -2.48
C LEU A 372 -2.69 30.31 -2.44
N ALA A 373 -3.83 31.00 -2.58
CA ALA A 373 -3.90 32.45 -2.60
C ALA A 373 -3.58 33.10 -1.25
N SER A 374 -3.85 32.40 -0.14
CA SER A 374 -3.63 32.93 1.20
C SER A 374 -3.20 31.88 2.22
N ASP A 375 -2.51 32.34 3.28
CA ASP A 375 -2.18 31.51 4.44
C ASP A 375 -3.43 30.99 5.16
N GLU A 376 -4.58 31.68 5.04
CA GLU A 376 -5.81 31.17 5.64
C GLU A 376 -6.40 30.00 4.85
N ASP A 377 -6.35 30.03 3.51
CA ASP A 377 -6.80 28.88 2.71
C ASP A 377 -5.96 27.64 3.05
N TRP A 378 -4.67 27.83 3.29
CA TRP A 378 -3.81 26.76 3.78
C TRP A 378 -4.18 26.29 5.18
N ASN A 379 -4.43 27.22 6.12
CA ASN A 379 -4.91 26.86 7.46
C ASN A 379 -6.24 26.09 7.39
N GLU A 380 -7.12 26.45 6.46
CA GLU A 380 -8.38 25.76 6.23
C GLU A 380 -8.18 24.34 5.70
N CYS A 381 -7.30 24.15 4.72
CA CYS A 381 -6.91 22.82 4.24
C CYS A 381 -6.41 21.92 5.39
N VAL A 382 -5.59 22.47 6.29
CA VAL A 382 -5.10 21.74 7.46
C VAL A 382 -6.25 21.43 8.44
N ARG A 383 -7.17 22.38 8.70
CA ARG A 383 -8.35 22.11 9.55
C ARG A 383 -9.25 21.04 8.95
N LEU A 384 -9.50 21.10 7.63
CA LEU A 384 -10.31 20.12 6.90
C LEU A 384 -9.72 18.72 7.06
N LEU A 385 -8.41 18.58 6.86
CA LEU A 385 -7.70 17.32 7.09
C LEU A 385 -7.86 16.82 8.53
N LEU A 386 -7.57 17.67 9.53
CA LEU A 386 -7.63 17.26 10.93
C LEU A 386 -9.03 16.81 11.37
N VAL A 387 -10.07 17.52 10.93
CA VAL A 387 -11.47 17.18 11.25
C VAL A 387 -11.92 15.92 10.51
N HIS A 388 -11.56 15.79 9.23
CA HIS A 388 -11.83 14.59 8.44
C HIS A 388 -11.29 13.33 9.14
N GLU A 389 -10.03 13.38 9.56
CA GLU A 389 -9.39 12.26 10.23
C GLU A 389 -9.95 12.01 11.63
N ALA A 390 -10.28 13.07 12.38
CA ALA A 390 -10.94 12.93 13.67
C ALA A 390 -12.30 12.24 13.55
N PHE A 391 -13.05 12.55 12.51
CA PHE A 391 -14.34 11.93 12.24
C PHE A 391 -14.21 10.43 11.94
N HIS A 392 -13.19 10.03 11.18
CA HIS A 392 -12.91 8.61 10.91
C HIS A 392 -12.58 7.80 12.17
N VAL A 393 -11.93 8.41 13.17
CA VAL A 393 -11.75 7.77 14.49
C VAL A 393 -13.10 7.46 15.14
N GLY A 394 -14.03 8.42 15.10
CA GLY A 394 -15.38 8.28 15.63
C GLY A 394 -16.26 7.25 14.90
N GLN A 395 -16.01 6.99 13.60
CA GLN A 395 -16.75 6.02 12.78
C GLN A 395 -16.46 4.53 13.12
N GLY A 396 -15.86 4.23 14.27
CA GLY A 396 -15.45 2.87 14.65
C GLY A 396 -14.04 2.51 14.22
N GLY A 397 -13.17 3.52 14.08
CA GLY A 397 -11.74 3.34 13.96
C GLY A 397 -11.22 3.10 12.55
N LEU A 398 -11.89 3.58 11.49
CA LEU A 398 -11.26 3.74 10.17
C LEU A 398 -9.98 4.57 10.38
N THR A 399 -8.84 3.91 10.38
CA THR A 399 -7.53 4.49 10.66
C THR A 399 -6.55 3.99 9.63
N SER A 400 -5.38 4.61 9.55
CA SER A 400 -4.28 4.12 8.70
C SER A 400 -3.82 2.68 9.00
N TYR A 401 -4.37 2.03 10.04
CA TYR A 401 -4.08 0.66 10.46
C TYR A 401 -5.09 -0.40 10.01
N ASN A 402 -6.34 -0.04 9.73
CA ASN A 402 -7.39 -0.99 9.33
C ASN A 402 -8.00 -0.68 7.96
N TYR A 403 -7.43 0.27 7.21
CA TYR A 403 -7.78 0.48 5.81
C TYR A 403 -7.24 -0.65 4.89
N SER A 404 -6.27 -1.45 5.36
CA SER A 404 -5.72 -2.58 4.60
C SER A 404 -6.81 -3.59 4.27
N GLY A 405 -7.11 -3.77 2.98
CA GLY A 405 -8.19 -4.61 2.47
C GLY A 405 -9.54 -3.90 2.28
N SER A 406 -9.72 -2.69 2.83
CA SER A 406 -10.94 -1.88 2.73
C SER A 406 -11.14 -1.24 1.36
N GLY A 407 -10.08 -1.11 0.55
CA GLY A 407 -10.23 -0.63 -0.82
C GLY A 407 -10.94 -1.62 -1.76
N ARG A 408 -11.19 -2.89 -1.34
CA ARG A 408 -12.15 -3.80 -2.00
C ARG A 408 -13.61 -3.38 -1.77
N THR A 409 -13.87 -2.60 -0.73
CA THR A 409 -15.15 -1.94 -0.46
C THR A 409 -15.07 -0.46 -0.84
N GLY A 410 -14.52 -0.17 -2.03
CA GLY A 410 -14.26 1.20 -2.48
C GLY A 410 -15.47 2.13 -2.39
N PHE A 411 -16.69 1.62 -2.63
CA PHE A 411 -17.94 2.36 -2.46
C PHE A 411 -18.30 2.67 -1.00
N VAL A 412 -18.06 1.74 -0.07
CA VAL A 412 -18.32 1.98 1.37
C VAL A 412 -17.36 3.04 1.88
N LEU A 413 -16.07 2.93 1.52
CA LEU A 413 -15.10 3.95 1.89
C LEU A 413 -15.37 5.29 1.22
N GLU A 414 -15.92 5.32 0.01
CA GLU A 414 -16.35 6.57 -0.64
C GLU A 414 -17.45 7.27 0.15
N VAL A 415 -18.44 6.51 0.65
CA VAL A 415 -19.49 7.06 1.53
C VAL A 415 -18.90 7.53 2.86
N ALA A 416 -18.01 6.75 3.48
CA ALA A 416 -17.37 7.15 4.74
C ALA A 416 -16.51 8.41 4.58
N ASP A 417 -15.72 8.50 3.50
CA ASP A 417 -14.94 9.69 3.15
C ASP A 417 -15.86 10.89 2.89
N PHE A 418 -16.99 10.69 2.20
CA PHE A 418 -17.96 11.76 1.93
C PHE A 418 -18.53 12.33 3.23
N ASP A 419 -18.94 11.48 4.17
CA ASP A 419 -19.47 11.92 5.46
C ASP A 419 -18.42 12.70 6.26
N ALA A 420 -17.17 12.22 6.26
CA ALA A 420 -16.05 12.89 6.93
C ALA A 420 -15.71 14.25 6.31
N ASP A 421 -15.65 14.33 4.97
CA ASP A 421 -15.43 15.58 4.23
C ASP A 421 -16.60 16.56 4.44
N ALA A 422 -17.85 16.09 4.39
CA ALA A 422 -19.04 16.93 4.62
C ALA A 422 -19.02 17.53 6.04
N MET A 423 -18.68 16.72 7.05
CA MET A 423 -18.53 17.20 8.42
C MET A 423 -17.39 18.23 8.54
N ALA A 424 -16.25 17.97 7.89
CA ALA A 424 -15.14 18.92 7.85
C ALA A 424 -15.53 20.27 7.22
N ILE A 425 -16.33 20.24 6.15
CA ILE A 425 -16.87 21.45 5.51
C ILE A 425 -17.82 22.21 6.45
N GLU A 426 -18.68 21.51 7.19
CA GLU A 426 -19.56 22.13 8.19
C GLU A 426 -18.76 22.84 9.30
N VAL A 427 -17.72 22.18 9.83
CA VAL A 427 -16.82 22.78 10.82
C VAL A 427 -16.10 24.00 10.25
N ALA A 428 -15.62 23.92 9.00
CA ALA A 428 -14.96 25.04 8.33
C ALA A 428 -15.92 26.24 8.13
N LEU A 429 -17.17 25.99 7.76
CA LEU A 429 -18.18 27.04 7.64
C LEU A 429 -18.50 27.68 9.00
N ALA A 430 -18.67 26.87 10.05
CA ALA A 430 -18.88 27.36 11.42
C ALA A 430 -17.69 28.23 11.89
N TRP A 431 -16.45 27.79 11.61
CA TRP A 431 -15.25 28.57 11.86
C TRP A 431 -15.26 29.91 11.13
N ARG A 432 -15.57 29.93 9.84
CA ARG A 432 -15.66 31.18 9.06
C ARG A 432 -16.75 32.11 9.60
N ARG A 433 -17.93 31.59 9.99
CA ARG A 433 -18.98 32.41 10.63
C ARG A 433 -18.49 33.05 11.93
N ALA A 434 -17.78 32.29 12.76
CA ALA A 434 -17.27 32.79 14.04
C ALA A 434 -16.14 33.82 13.88
N ARG A 435 -15.20 33.60 12.95
CA ARG A 435 -14.00 34.43 12.79
C ARG A 435 -14.14 35.55 11.75
N ARG A 436 -15.05 35.40 10.79
CA ARG A 436 -15.24 36.25 9.60
C ARG A 436 -16.73 36.43 9.25
N GLY A 437 -17.60 36.49 10.26
CA GLY A 437 -19.05 36.55 10.05
C GLY A 437 -19.53 37.70 9.15
N GLY A 438 -18.78 38.81 9.09
CA GLY A 438 -19.03 39.90 8.13
C GLY A 438 -18.87 39.44 6.68
N ASP A 439 -17.72 38.86 6.35
CA ASP A 439 -17.39 38.37 5.01
C ASP A 439 -18.37 37.29 4.53
N VAL A 440 -18.77 36.37 5.42
CA VAL A 440 -19.75 35.30 5.08
C VAL A 440 -21.12 35.91 4.74
N ARG A 441 -21.54 36.96 5.48
CA ARG A 441 -22.81 37.64 5.20
C ARG A 441 -22.77 38.44 3.90
N GLU A 442 -21.63 39.04 3.57
CA GLU A 442 -21.44 39.84 2.36
C GLU A 442 -21.34 38.96 1.10
N GLN A 443 -20.49 37.94 1.12
CA GLN A 443 -20.31 37.02 -0.01
C GLN A 443 -21.48 36.05 -0.17
N GLY A 444 -22.19 35.75 0.92
CA GLY A 444 -23.22 34.73 0.96
C GLY A 444 -22.64 33.36 1.31
N GLU A 445 -23.49 32.54 1.91
CA GLU A 445 -23.09 31.25 2.45
C GLU A 445 -22.78 30.25 1.34
N THR A 446 -23.57 30.24 0.26
CA THR A 446 -23.33 29.35 -0.89
C THR A 446 -21.94 29.53 -1.49
N GLN A 447 -21.51 30.78 -1.69
CA GLN A 447 -20.18 31.10 -2.22
C GLN A 447 -19.08 30.77 -1.21
N THR A 448 -19.35 30.97 0.09
CA THR A 448 -18.43 30.58 1.15
C THR A 448 -18.19 29.07 1.14
N VAL A 449 -19.25 28.26 1.04
CA VAL A 449 -19.13 26.79 0.97
C VAL A 449 -18.44 26.35 -0.33
N GLU A 450 -18.70 27.02 -1.46
CA GLU A 450 -17.97 26.75 -2.71
C GLU A 450 -16.45 26.87 -2.50
N GLN A 451 -15.99 27.94 -1.87
CA GLN A 451 -14.56 28.15 -1.59
C GLN A 451 -13.99 27.06 -0.68
N ILE A 452 -14.73 26.65 0.35
CA ILE A 452 -14.30 25.55 1.25
C ILE A 452 -14.20 24.24 0.45
N VAL A 453 -15.14 23.94 -0.44
CA VAL A 453 -15.09 22.73 -1.28
C VAL A 453 -13.89 22.76 -2.23
N TRP A 454 -13.54 23.93 -2.78
CA TRP A 454 -12.28 24.05 -3.55
C TRP A 454 -11.04 23.75 -2.68
N ASN A 455 -11.04 24.16 -1.41
CA ASN A 455 -9.97 23.82 -0.47
C ASN A 455 -9.94 22.31 -0.13
N VAL A 456 -11.08 21.62 -0.15
CA VAL A 456 -11.13 20.14 -0.08
C VAL A 456 -10.40 19.53 -1.28
N VAL A 457 -10.72 19.97 -2.50
CA VAL A 457 -10.04 19.49 -3.73
C VAL A 457 -8.53 19.71 -3.64
N GLU A 458 -8.09 20.89 -3.24
CA GLU A 458 -6.65 21.18 -3.08
C GLU A 458 -5.99 20.33 -1.99
N SER A 459 -6.72 20.02 -0.92
CA SER A 459 -6.23 19.13 0.15
C SER A 459 -6.04 17.70 -0.32
N LEU A 460 -6.95 17.17 -1.16
CA LEU A 460 -6.82 15.81 -1.72
C LEU A 460 -5.54 15.64 -2.53
N ARG A 461 -5.14 16.70 -3.22
CA ARG A 461 -3.98 16.69 -4.09
C ARG A 461 -2.68 16.43 -3.33
N VAL A 462 -2.60 16.77 -2.04
CA VAL A 462 -1.41 16.52 -1.21
C VAL A 462 -1.06 15.03 -1.12
N PHE A 463 -2.04 14.15 -1.33
CA PHE A 463 -1.88 12.70 -1.22
C PHE A 463 -1.47 12.01 -2.53
N GLU A 464 -1.29 12.76 -3.62
CA GLU A 464 -0.92 12.18 -4.91
C GLU A 464 0.62 12.05 -5.01
N PRO A 465 1.15 10.84 -5.23
CA PRO A 465 2.58 10.55 -5.11
C PRO A 465 3.41 11.05 -6.31
N VAL A 466 2.81 11.22 -7.48
CA VAL A 466 3.51 11.53 -8.74
C VAL A 466 2.84 12.69 -9.44
N ARG A 467 3.67 13.65 -9.88
CA ARG A 467 3.27 14.84 -10.63
C ARG A 467 3.99 14.90 -11.97
N PRO A 468 3.30 15.25 -13.08
CA PRO A 468 1.85 15.46 -13.19
C PRO A 468 1.06 14.18 -12.88
N VAL A 469 -0.21 14.32 -12.50
CA VAL A 469 -1.06 13.15 -12.22
C VAL A 469 -1.41 12.46 -13.53
N LEU A 470 -0.74 11.35 -13.82
CA LEU A 470 -1.00 10.54 -15.02
C LEU A 470 -1.95 9.39 -14.74
N GLU A 471 -2.00 8.94 -13.49
CA GLU A 471 -2.75 7.77 -13.07
C GLU A 471 -3.46 8.04 -11.75
N LEU A 472 -4.71 7.62 -11.66
CA LEU A 472 -5.49 7.66 -10.43
C LEU A 472 -6.10 6.30 -10.16
N SER A 473 -6.19 5.92 -8.90
CA SER A 473 -7.09 4.84 -8.54
C SER A 473 -8.54 5.25 -8.78
N GLU A 474 -9.41 4.30 -9.14
CA GLU A 474 -10.82 4.61 -9.43
C GLU A 474 -11.51 5.34 -8.27
N ARG A 475 -11.22 4.93 -7.03
CA ARG A 475 -11.73 5.58 -5.82
C ARG A 475 -11.30 7.05 -5.74
N ARG A 476 -10.02 7.34 -6.02
CA ARG A 476 -9.51 8.73 -6.03
C ARG A 476 -10.18 9.54 -7.13
N LEU A 477 -10.32 8.98 -8.33
CA LEU A 477 -11.04 9.63 -9.42
C LEU A 477 -12.49 9.97 -9.01
N ARG A 478 -13.24 9.02 -8.44
CA ARG A 478 -14.60 9.27 -7.98
C ARG A 478 -14.66 10.37 -6.91
N ARG A 479 -13.71 10.40 -5.96
CA ARG A 479 -13.62 11.48 -4.96
C ARG A 479 -13.39 12.86 -5.61
N TYR A 480 -12.54 12.97 -6.65
CA TYR A 480 -12.44 14.21 -7.43
C TYR A 480 -13.76 14.58 -8.12
N LEU A 481 -14.43 13.61 -8.76
CA LEU A 481 -15.71 13.86 -9.45
C LEU A 481 -16.79 14.38 -8.50
N ILE A 482 -16.90 13.79 -7.31
CA ILE A 482 -17.81 14.20 -6.24
C ILE A 482 -17.57 15.68 -5.87
N TRP A 483 -16.33 16.04 -5.57
CA TRP A 483 -16.04 17.40 -5.10
C TRP A 483 -16.06 18.45 -6.21
N PHE A 484 -15.66 18.10 -7.44
CA PHE A 484 -15.88 18.97 -8.60
C PHE A 484 -17.36 19.21 -8.87
N PHE A 485 -18.19 18.16 -8.76
CA PHE A 485 -19.64 18.31 -8.89
C PHE A 485 -20.18 19.31 -7.86
N HIS A 486 -19.83 19.18 -6.58
CA HIS A 486 -20.31 20.09 -5.55
C HIS A 486 -19.80 21.52 -5.74
N ALA A 487 -18.51 21.72 -6.02
CA ALA A 487 -17.95 23.05 -6.28
C ALA A 487 -18.69 23.74 -7.43
N CYS A 488 -18.84 23.06 -8.56
CA CYS A 488 -19.49 23.64 -9.73
C CYS A 488 -20.99 23.86 -9.51
N ARG A 489 -21.66 22.94 -8.80
CA ARG A 489 -23.08 23.09 -8.45
C ARG A 489 -23.30 24.30 -7.54
N LEU A 490 -22.47 24.48 -6.53
CA LEU A 490 -22.53 25.64 -5.63
C LEU A 490 -22.27 26.93 -6.39
N SER A 491 -21.29 26.96 -7.31
CA SER A 491 -21.04 28.12 -8.17
C SER A 491 -22.26 28.51 -9.00
N ALA A 492 -22.96 27.52 -9.57
CA ALA A 492 -24.18 27.76 -10.33
C ALA A 492 -25.36 28.22 -9.45
N LEU A 493 -25.41 27.80 -8.18
CA LEU A 493 -26.45 28.17 -7.21
C LEU A 493 -26.19 29.50 -6.51
N ALA A 494 -24.93 29.89 -6.31
CA ALA A 494 -24.54 31.14 -5.66
C ALA A 494 -25.11 32.37 -6.38
N ARG A 495 -25.35 32.26 -7.70
CA ARG A 495 -26.04 33.29 -8.50
C ARG A 495 -27.51 33.49 -8.12
N ARG A 496 -28.11 32.59 -7.34
CA ARG A 496 -29.57 32.51 -7.10
C ARG A 496 -29.95 32.41 -5.62
N ALA A 497 -29.10 31.84 -4.77
CA ALA A 497 -29.40 31.58 -3.36
C ALA A 497 -28.29 32.10 -2.43
N LYS A 498 -28.69 32.83 -1.39
CA LYS A 498 -27.77 33.31 -0.34
C LYS A 498 -27.41 32.21 0.67
N ASP A 499 -28.36 31.33 0.98
CA ASP A 499 -28.16 30.22 1.91
C ASP A 499 -27.63 28.99 1.17
N ALA A 500 -26.62 28.33 1.74
CA ALA A 500 -26.01 27.18 1.11
C ALA A 500 -26.97 25.99 1.11
N PRO A 501 -27.19 25.33 -0.04
CA PRO A 501 -27.92 24.07 -0.06
C PRO A 501 -27.11 22.99 0.67
N GLY A 502 -27.79 21.99 1.24
CA GLY A 502 -27.10 20.77 1.68
C GLY A 502 -26.31 20.14 0.53
N LEU A 503 -25.10 19.66 0.83
CA LEU A 503 -24.21 19.03 -0.15
C LEU A 503 -24.89 17.78 -0.72
N GLY A 504 -25.32 16.85 0.14
CA GLY A 504 -26.02 15.60 -0.23
C GLY A 504 -25.13 14.63 -1.00
N LEU A 505 -25.22 13.33 -0.70
CA LEU A 505 -24.37 12.34 -1.36
C LEU A 505 -24.63 12.31 -2.87
N VAL A 506 -23.57 12.46 -3.65
CA VAL A 506 -23.54 12.27 -5.10
C VAL A 506 -22.68 11.06 -5.43
N THR A 507 -23.12 10.24 -6.37
CA THR A 507 -22.31 9.16 -6.95
C THR A 507 -22.09 9.47 -8.42
N MET A 508 -20.83 9.48 -8.84
CA MET A 508 -20.45 9.69 -10.23
C MET A 508 -19.56 8.55 -10.71
N GLU A 509 -19.87 8.01 -11.90
CA GLU A 509 -19.10 6.96 -12.52
C GLU A 509 -18.84 7.27 -14.00
N ILE A 510 -17.67 6.84 -14.47
CA ILE A 510 -17.28 6.91 -15.88
C ILE A 510 -16.96 5.49 -16.34
N VAL A 511 -17.77 4.98 -17.26
CA VAL A 511 -17.62 3.64 -17.85
C VAL A 511 -16.84 3.74 -19.16
N GLY A 512 -16.08 2.70 -19.50
CA GLY A 512 -15.30 2.63 -20.74
C GLY A 512 -13.88 3.17 -20.61
N LEU A 513 -13.38 3.31 -19.38
CA LEU A 513 -12.00 3.66 -19.08
C LEU A 513 -11.13 2.39 -19.06
N SER A 514 -9.93 2.47 -19.63
CA SER A 514 -8.95 1.38 -19.52
C SER A 514 -8.41 1.33 -18.10
N THR A 515 -8.71 0.23 -17.41
CA THR A 515 -8.28 0.00 -16.03
C THR A 515 -7.18 -1.04 -15.96
N PHE A 516 -6.33 -0.93 -14.95
CA PHE A 516 -5.31 -1.92 -14.63
C PHE A 516 -5.20 -2.08 -13.11
N PRO A 517 -4.79 -3.25 -12.59
CA PRO A 517 -4.60 -3.44 -11.17
C PRO A 517 -3.64 -2.39 -10.60
N ASP A 518 -4.01 -1.78 -9.48
CA ASP A 518 -3.14 -0.84 -8.77
C ASP A 518 -1.83 -1.55 -8.40
N PRO A 519 -0.69 -1.11 -8.94
CA PRO A 519 0.57 -1.76 -8.64
C PRO A 519 0.95 -1.57 -7.17
N ASP A 520 0.45 -0.56 -6.48
CA ASP A 520 0.94 -0.14 -5.16
C ASP A 520 0.09 -0.69 -4.00
N GLU A 521 -1.01 -1.37 -4.33
CA GLU A 521 -1.96 -1.90 -3.37
C GLU A 521 -2.09 -3.42 -3.53
N GLU A 522 -2.03 -4.15 -2.42
CA GLU A 522 -2.08 -5.61 -2.44
C GLU A 522 -3.50 -6.19 -2.63
N TYR A 523 -4.51 -5.32 -2.71
CA TYR A 523 -5.90 -5.68 -2.96
C TYR A 523 -6.36 -5.24 -4.37
N ALA A 524 -7.50 -5.75 -4.83
CA ALA A 524 -8.04 -5.55 -6.19
C ALA A 524 -8.59 -4.13 -6.42
N GLN A 525 -7.75 -3.10 -6.23
CA GLN A 525 -8.01 -1.75 -6.68
C GLN A 525 -7.62 -1.62 -8.14
N GLN A 526 -8.40 -0.86 -8.89
CA GLN A 526 -8.09 -0.52 -10.26
C GLN A 526 -7.57 0.92 -10.33
N ARG A 527 -6.61 1.14 -11.21
CA ARG A 527 -6.13 2.45 -11.64
C ARG A 527 -6.55 2.72 -13.07
N ILE A 528 -6.67 4.00 -13.37
CA ILE A 528 -7.00 4.53 -14.68
C ILE A 528 -5.85 5.43 -15.11
N ARG A 529 -5.46 5.31 -16.37
CA ARG A 529 -4.58 6.26 -17.04
C ARG A 529 -5.38 7.46 -17.54
N LEU A 530 -5.02 8.66 -17.10
CA LEU A 530 -5.70 9.89 -17.50
C LEU A 530 -5.32 10.34 -18.93
N ASP A 531 -4.24 9.78 -19.48
CA ASP A 531 -3.69 10.09 -20.81
C ASP A 531 -4.06 9.05 -21.90
N HIS A 532 -4.79 7.99 -21.53
CA HIS A 532 -5.07 6.88 -22.44
C HIS A 532 -6.56 6.55 -22.52
N PHE A 533 -7.10 6.56 -23.73
CA PHE A 533 -8.45 6.10 -24.01
C PHE A 533 -8.48 5.18 -25.23
N GLU A 534 -9.02 3.98 -25.09
CA GLU A 534 -9.23 3.07 -26.22
C GLU A 534 -10.28 3.62 -27.18
N LYS A 535 -9.89 3.96 -28.41
CA LYS A 535 -10.76 4.66 -29.38
C LYS A 535 -12.09 3.94 -29.68
N ALA A 536 -12.11 2.60 -29.60
CA ALA A 536 -13.27 1.80 -29.93
C ALA A 536 -14.28 1.63 -28.78
N THR A 537 -13.91 1.98 -27.55
CA THR A 537 -14.71 1.72 -26.34
C THR A 537 -15.66 2.90 -26.08
N PRO A 538 -16.99 2.70 -26.04
CA PRO A 538 -17.92 3.76 -25.68
C PRO A 538 -17.65 4.29 -24.26
N VAL A 539 -17.65 5.62 -24.09
CA VAL A 539 -17.46 6.26 -22.79
C VAL A 539 -18.81 6.78 -22.30
N VAL A 540 -19.23 6.36 -21.11
CA VAL A 540 -20.51 6.74 -20.51
C VAL A 540 -20.27 7.43 -19.19
N VAL A 541 -20.95 8.55 -18.95
CA VAL A 541 -20.94 9.25 -17.65
C VAL A 541 -22.28 9.06 -16.97
N ALA A 542 -22.27 8.58 -15.73
CA ALA A 542 -23.46 8.41 -14.91
C ALA A 542 -23.36 9.25 -13.64
N VAL A 543 -24.45 9.93 -13.29
CA VAL A 543 -24.57 10.75 -12.07
C VAL A 543 -25.86 10.37 -11.35
N TYR A 544 -25.75 10.01 -10.07
CA TYR A 544 -26.89 9.84 -9.19
C TYR A 544 -26.84 10.88 -8.08
N PHE A 545 -27.84 11.76 -8.04
CA PHE A 545 -27.93 12.83 -7.04
C PHE A 545 -29.41 13.15 -6.74
N GLN A 546 -29.75 13.31 -5.46
CA GLN A 546 -31.12 13.67 -5.02
C GLN A 546 -32.22 12.81 -5.68
N ARG A 547 -32.04 11.49 -5.68
CA ARG A 547 -32.96 10.50 -6.29
C ARG A 547 -33.14 10.64 -7.81
N ARG A 548 -32.22 11.32 -8.50
CA ARG A 548 -32.22 11.44 -9.95
C ARG A 548 -30.98 10.76 -10.53
N LEU A 549 -31.22 9.85 -11.47
CA LEU A 549 -30.18 9.22 -12.27
C LEU A 549 -30.10 9.93 -13.63
N VAL A 550 -28.92 10.45 -13.94
CA VAL A 550 -28.57 11.02 -15.24
C VAL A 550 -27.53 10.11 -15.89
N ARG A 551 -27.71 9.79 -17.17
CA ARG A 551 -26.76 9.01 -17.97
C ARG A 551 -26.51 9.74 -19.30
N GLU A 552 -25.24 9.91 -19.65
CA GLU A 552 -24.77 10.52 -20.89
C GLU A 552 -23.93 9.52 -21.65
N GLU A 553 -24.41 9.08 -22.81
CA GLU A 553 -23.72 8.12 -23.67
C GLU A 553 -22.76 8.84 -24.63
N ASN A 554 -21.60 8.23 -24.90
CA ASN A 554 -20.58 8.73 -25.84
C ASN A 554 -19.96 10.09 -25.47
N HIS A 555 -19.86 10.41 -24.18
CA HIS A 555 -19.30 11.68 -23.67
C HIS A 555 -17.78 11.72 -23.56
N ARG A 556 -17.07 11.05 -24.47
CA ARG A 556 -15.61 10.96 -24.49
C ARG A 556 -14.93 12.33 -24.44
N ALA A 557 -15.34 13.27 -25.30
CA ALA A 557 -14.73 14.61 -25.36
C ALA A 557 -14.89 15.40 -24.05
N TRP A 558 -15.96 15.13 -23.29
CA TRP A 558 -16.15 15.73 -21.97
C TRP A 558 -15.14 15.16 -20.97
N VAL A 559 -15.00 13.83 -20.94
CA VAL A 559 -14.05 13.13 -20.05
C VAL A 559 -12.60 13.45 -20.37
N GLU A 560 -12.23 13.49 -21.65
CA GLU A 560 -10.87 13.84 -22.11
C GLU A 560 -10.47 15.26 -21.67
N ARG A 561 -11.39 16.23 -21.76
CA ARG A 561 -11.14 17.59 -21.27
C ARG A 561 -10.97 17.62 -19.75
N LEU A 562 -11.82 16.90 -19.02
CA LEU A 562 -11.71 16.84 -17.55
C LEU A 562 -10.38 16.21 -17.12
N PHE A 563 -10.00 15.09 -17.73
CA PHE A 563 -8.76 14.39 -17.41
C PHE A 563 -7.53 15.23 -17.77
N LYS A 564 -7.60 15.99 -18.87
CA LYS A 564 -6.58 16.98 -19.21
C LYS A 564 -6.42 18.01 -18.10
N VAL A 565 -7.50 18.60 -17.60
CA VAL A 565 -7.44 19.59 -16.51
C VAL A 565 -6.85 18.97 -15.23
N ILE A 566 -7.26 17.75 -14.86
CA ILE A 566 -6.71 17.05 -13.69
C ILE A 566 -5.19 16.82 -13.83
N ARG A 567 -4.75 16.36 -15.01
CA ARG A 567 -3.33 16.11 -15.29
C ARG A 567 -2.51 17.39 -15.26
N ASP A 568 -3.02 18.44 -15.90
CA ASP A 568 -2.30 19.69 -16.15
C ASP A 568 -2.46 20.68 -14.97
N TRP A 569 -3.21 20.32 -13.91
CA TRP A 569 -3.59 21.20 -12.79
C TRP A 569 -2.42 21.98 -12.17
N GLU A 570 -1.25 21.35 -11.97
CA GLU A 570 -0.07 22.04 -11.39
C GLU A 570 0.62 22.99 -12.34
N SER A 571 0.46 22.78 -13.64
CA SER A 571 1.04 23.64 -14.67
C SER A 571 0.15 24.83 -15.03
N MET A 572 -1.10 24.83 -14.53
CA MET A 572 -2.08 25.88 -14.76
C MET A 572 -2.16 26.82 -13.55
N PRO A 573 -2.39 28.12 -13.76
CA PRO A 573 -2.85 29.00 -12.70
C PRO A 573 -4.10 28.42 -12.04
N LEU A 574 -4.18 28.47 -10.70
CA LEU A 574 -5.24 27.83 -9.92
C LEU A 574 -6.66 28.24 -10.37
N GLU A 575 -6.88 29.54 -10.61
CA GLU A 575 -8.17 30.02 -11.08
C GLU A 575 -8.50 29.56 -12.50
N GLU A 576 -7.51 29.41 -13.38
CA GLU A 576 -7.71 28.85 -14.73
C GLU A 576 -8.14 27.38 -14.66
N ALA A 577 -7.51 26.59 -13.78
CA ALA A 577 -7.90 25.20 -13.56
C ALA A 577 -9.33 25.08 -13.01
N ARG A 578 -9.69 25.91 -12.01
CA ARG A 578 -11.05 25.98 -11.45
C ARG A 578 -12.08 26.36 -12.51
N ASP A 579 -11.80 27.40 -13.30
CA ASP A 579 -12.70 27.85 -14.36
C ASP A 579 -12.86 26.81 -15.48
N ALA A 580 -11.79 26.10 -15.84
CA ALA A 580 -11.88 25.01 -16.81
C ALA A 580 -12.81 23.89 -16.32
N VAL A 581 -12.71 23.48 -15.04
CA VAL A 581 -13.64 22.50 -14.46
C VAL A 581 -15.06 23.05 -14.40
N ARG A 582 -15.25 24.31 -13.99
CA ARG A 582 -16.57 24.96 -13.96
C ARG A 582 -17.24 24.91 -15.33
N LEU A 583 -16.54 25.30 -16.39
CA LEU A 583 -17.08 25.26 -17.76
C LEU A 583 -17.48 23.85 -18.18
N ILE A 584 -16.65 22.85 -17.87
CA ILE A 584 -16.94 21.44 -18.16
C ILE A 584 -18.23 20.98 -17.45
N PHE A 585 -18.41 21.30 -16.17
CA PHE A 585 -19.61 20.93 -15.42
C PHE A 585 -20.84 21.81 -15.75
N GLU A 586 -20.65 23.08 -16.12
CA GLU A 586 -21.73 23.95 -16.60
C GLU A 586 -22.40 23.36 -17.86
N GLU A 587 -21.63 22.76 -18.77
CA GLU A 587 -22.17 22.03 -19.91
C GLU A 587 -23.07 20.86 -19.46
N LEU A 588 -22.63 20.06 -18.47
CA LEU A 588 -23.43 18.96 -17.91
C LEU A 588 -24.72 19.48 -17.28
N PHE A 589 -24.64 20.54 -16.48
CA PHE A 589 -25.78 21.16 -15.84
C PHE A 589 -26.73 21.85 -16.82
N SER A 590 -26.24 22.35 -17.94
CA SER A 590 -27.07 22.96 -18.98
C SER A 590 -28.02 21.94 -19.60
N ARG A 591 -27.55 20.71 -19.81
CA ARG A 591 -28.33 19.57 -20.32
C ARG A 591 -29.23 18.97 -19.24
N HIS A 592 -28.75 18.93 -17.99
CA HIS A 592 -29.44 18.32 -16.85
C HIS A 592 -29.72 19.33 -15.73
N ARG A 593 -30.56 20.34 -16.03
CA ARG A 593 -30.90 21.44 -15.09
C ARG A 593 -31.41 20.95 -13.73
N ALA A 594 -32.00 19.76 -13.70
CA ALA A 594 -32.41 19.03 -12.50
C ALA A 594 -31.31 18.90 -11.44
N LEU A 595 -30.04 18.75 -11.83
CA LEU A 595 -28.91 18.55 -10.91
C LEU A 595 -28.57 19.82 -10.11
N VAL A 596 -29.00 20.98 -10.60
CA VAL A 596 -28.76 22.31 -9.99
C VAL A 596 -30.07 22.94 -9.48
N ALA A 597 -31.14 22.15 -9.36
CA ALA A 597 -32.31 22.60 -8.63
C ALA A 597 -31.99 22.63 -7.13
N SER A 598 -32.44 23.67 -6.44
CA SER A 598 -32.56 23.63 -4.98
C SER A 598 -33.57 22.52 -4.68
N GLY A 599 -33.14 21.44 -4.05
CA GLY A 599 -34.03 20.33 -3.69
C GLY A 599 -35.22 20.87 -2.90
N SER A 600 -36.42 20.47 -3.29
CA SER A 600 -37.68 20.78 -2.60
C SER A 600 -37.79 20.04 -1.28
#